data_AF-A0A7X2IZP5-F1
#
_entry.id   AF-A0A7X2IZP5-F1
#
_cell.length_a   1.000
_cell.length_b   1.000
_cell.length_c   1.000
_cell.angle_alpha   90.00
_cell.angle_beta   90.00
_cell.angle_gamma   90.00
#
_symmetry.space_group_name_H-M   'P 1'
#
loop_
_entity.id
_entity.type
_entity.pdbx_description
1 polymer ?
#
loop_
_entity_poly.entity_id
_entity_poly.type
_entity_poly.pdbx_seq_one_letter_code
_entity_poly.pdbx_strand_id
1 'polypeptide(L)' 'MRTNPRTIALFYFAMGILFTYLAVRTGQNGLWSLPTILLLLVATFDFGVAIRMFALSRKTKSTQNK' A
#
# COMPACT_ATOMS: atom_id res chain seq x y z
N MET A 1 -15.07 -17.64 -6.09
CA MET A 1 -13.78 -17.36 -5.42
C MET A 1 -13.95 -16.14 -4.53
N ARG A 2 -14.06 -16.32 -3.20
CA ARG A 2 -14.34 -15.25 -2.24
C ARG A 2 -13.01 -14.67 -1.75
N THR A 3 -12.40 -13.82 -2.57
CA THR A 3 -11.14 -13.15 -2.22
C THR A 3 -11.40 -12.29 -0.99
N ASN A 4 -10.82 -12.69 0.14
CA ASN A 4 -11.11 -12.06 1.42
C ASN A 4 -10.55 -10.62 1.36
N PRO A 5 -11.39 -9.56 1.50
CA PRO A 5 -10.96 -8.18 1.29
C PRO A 5 -9.81 -7.75 2.23
N ARG A 6 -9.64 -8.45 3.35
CA ARG A 6 -8.51 -8.29 4.28
C ARG A 6 -7.18 -8.80 3.71
N THR A 7 -7.19 -9.92 2.99
CA THR A 7 -5.98 -10.51 2.39
C THR A 7 -5.47 -9.61 1.26
N ILE A 8 -6.37 -9.06 0.45
CA ILE A 8 -6.02 -8.10 -0.60
C ILE A 8 -5.42 -6.83 0.02
N ALA A 9 -6.02 -6.29 1.08
CA ALA A 9 -5.51 -5.12 1.78
C ALA A 9 -4.09 -5.31 2.34
N LEU A 10 -3.83 -6.48 2.93
CA LEU A 10 -2.50 -6.85 3.43
C LEU A 10 -1.48 -6.93 2.29
N PHE A 11 -1.90 -7.44 1.13
CA PHE A 11 -1.04 -7.56 -0.05
C PHE A 11 -0.64 -6.18 -0.59
N TYR A 12 -1.59 -5.25 -0.74
CA TYR A 12 -1.30 -3.86 -1.15
C TYR A 12 -0.39 -3.15 -0.15
N PHE A 13 -0.59 -3.36 1.16
CA PHE A 13 0.28 -2.81 2.18
C PHE A 13 1.72 -3.34 2.08
N ALA A 14 1.87 -4.65 1.90
CA ALA A 14 3.17 -5.29 1.72
C ALA A 14 3.88 -4.83 0.44
N MET A 15 3.14 -4.69 -0.66
CA MET A 15 3.66 -4.14 -1.92
C MET A 15 4.12 -2.68 -1.76
N GLY A 16 3.36 -1.84 -1.06
CA GLY A 16 3.77 -0.44 -0.78
C GLY A 16 5.10 -0.36 0.00
N ILE A 17 5.31 -1.24 0.98
CA ILE A 17 6.59 -1.34 1.71
C ILE A 17 7.72 -1.78 0.76
N LEU A 18 7.47 -2.78 -0.08
CA LEU A 18 8.46 -3.28 -1.03
C LEU A 18 8.87 -2.19 -2.04
N PHE A 19 7.91 -1.48 -2.63
CA PHE A 19 8.19 -0.38 -3.55
C PHE A 19 8.92 0.78 -2.86
N THR A 20 8.63 1.05 -1.59
CA THR A 20 9.38 2.04 -0.80
C THR A 20 10.83 1.61 -0.59
N TYR A 21 11.06 0.34 -0.26
CA TYR A 21 12.42 -0.20 -0.13
C TYR A 21 13.21 -0.09 -1.46
N LEU A 22 12.56 -0.44 -2.58
CA LEU A 22 13.15 -0.30 -3.92
C LEU A 22 13.43 1.16 -4.27
N ALA A 23 12.54 2.09 -3.91
CA ALA A 23 12.73 3.52 -4.12
C ALA A 23 13.94 4.03 -3.33
N VAL A 24 14.05 3.67 -2.04
CA VAL A 24 15.18 4.08 -1.19
C VAL A 24 16.50 3.52 -1.74
N ARG A 25 16.51 2.24 -2.14
CA ARG A 25 17.71 1.60 -2.71
C ARG A 25 18.13 2.21 -4.05
N THR A 26 17.17 2.55 -4.91
CA THR A 26 17.42 3.23 -6.19
C THR A 26 17.86 4.68 -5.97
N GLY A 27 17.27 5.33 -4.95
CA GLY A 27 17.53 6.71 -4.57
C GLY A 27 18.87 6.94 -3.88
N GLN A 28 19.63 5.90 -3.53
CA GLN A 28 20.99 6.04 -2.97
C GLN A 28 21.93 6.81 -3.89
N ASN A 29 21.74 6.70 -5.21
CA ASN A 29 22.51 7.44 -6.21
C ASN A 29 21.87 8.80 -6.57
N GLY A 30 20.65 9.06 -6.09
CA GLY A 30 19.88 10.26 -6.42
C GLY A 30 18.39 10.08 -6.16
N LEU A 31 17.87 10.81 -5.16
CA LEU A 31 16.42 10.84 -4.88
C LEU A 31 15.61 11.52 -6.01
N TRP A 32 16.28 12.37 -6.79
CA TRP A 32 15.69 13.10 -7.93
C TRP A 32 15.68 12.31 -9.25
N SER A 33 16.10 11.05 -9.23
CA SER A 33 16.02 10.20 -10.42
C SER A 33 14.56 9.85 -10.74
N LEU A 34 14.18 9.97 -12.02
CA LEU A 34 12.86 9.57 -12.52
C LEU A 34 12.36 8.20 -11.99
N PRO A 35 13.16 7.11 -12.00
CA PRO A 35 12.70 5.82 -11.48
C PRO A 35 12.38 5.87 -9.98
N THR A 36 13.14 6.62 -9.18
CA THR A 36 12.91 6.76 -7.73
C THR A 36 11.57 7.46 -7.44
N ILE A 37 11.29 8.54 -8.17
CA ILE A 37 10.04 9.30 -8.06
C ILE A 37 8.85 8.42 -8.49
N LEU A 38 9.00 7.66 -9.57
CA LEU A 38 7.95 6.74 -10.04
C LEU A 38 7.65 5.64 -9.01
N LEU A 39 8.69 5.04 -8.42
CA LEU A 39 8.54 4.03 -7.37
C LEU A 39 7.85 4.61 -6.12
N LEU A 40 8.19 5.84 -5.72
CA LEU A 40 7.54 6.56 -4.62
C LEU A 40 6.06 6.85 -4.90
N LEU A 41 5.73 7.25 -6.14
CA LEU A 41 4.34 7.48 -6.56
C LEU A 41 3.52 6.20 -6.49
N VAL A 42 4.06 5.08 -7.01
CA VAL A 42 3.39 3.78 -6.96
C VAL A 42 3.20 3.34 -5.51
N ALA A 43 4.25 3.41 -4.68
CA ALA A 43 4.17 3.08 -3.27
C ALA A 43 3.09 3.90 -2.54
N THR A 44 2.99 5.20 -2.83
CA THR A 44 1.98 6.09 -2.26
C THR A 44 0.57 5.66 -2.63
N PHE A 45 0.36 5.25 -3.89
CA PHE A 45 -0.93 4.74 -4.35
C PHE A 45 -1.30 3.44 -3.64
N ASP A 46 -0.36 2.49 -3.52
CA ASP A 46 -0.55 1.23 -2.80
C ASP A 46 -0.91 1.45 -1.33
N PHE A 47 -0.22 2.37 -0.65
CA PHE A 47 -0.56 2.76 0.72
C PHE A 47 -1.94 3.42 0.82
N GLY A 48 -2.32 4.28 -0.13
CA GLY A 48 -3.64 4.88 -0.17
C GLY A 48 -4.76 3.84 -0.28
N VAL A 49 -4.57 2.84 -1.15
CA VAL A 49 -5.51 1.70 -1.32
C VAL A 49 -5.55 0.86 -0.03
N ALA A 50 -4.40 0.54 0.55
CA ALA A 50 -4.31 -0.21 1.80
C ALA A 50 -5.01 0.52 2.96
N ILE A 51 -4.78 1.82 3.13
CA ILE A 51 -5.44 2.67 4.13
C ILE A 51 -6.95 2.66 3.92
N ARG A 52 -7.42 2.84 2.68
CA ARG A 52 -8.84 2.82 2.33
C ARG A 52 -9.49 1.47 2.68
N MET A 53 -8.84 0.36 2.35
CA MET A 53 -9.33 -0.98 2.69
C MET A 53 -9.31 -1.25 4.20
N PHE A 54 -8.32 -0.74 4.92
CA PHE A 54 -8.23 -0.85 6.36
C PHE A 54 -9.33 -0.02 7.06
N ALA A 55 -9.61 1.20 6.56
CA ALA A 55 -10.73 2.02 7.02
C ALA A 55 -12.07 1.29 6.77
N LEU A 56 -12.25 0.66 5.61
CA LEU A 56 -13.44 -0.15 5.29
C LEU A 56 -13.57 -1.38 6.21
N SER A 57 -12.46 -2.05 6.52
CA SER A 57 -12.41 -3.17 7.47
C SER A 57 -12.70 -2.74 8.92
N ARG A 58 -12.33 -1.52 9.32
CA ARG A 58 -12.68 -0.95 10.62
C ARG A 58 -14.17 -0.61 10.69
N LYS A 59 -14.75 -0.04 9.62
CA LYS A 59 -16.18 0.29 9.55
C LYS A 59 -17.08 -0.95 9.57
N THR A 60 -16.69 -2.03 8.88
CA THR A 60 -17.45 -3.29 8.86
C THR A 60 -17.44 -4.04 10.20
N LYS A 61 -16.41 -3.84 11.05
CA LYS A 61 -16.43 -4.35 12.43
C LYS A 61 -17.49 -3.66 13.31
N SER A 62 -17.90 -2.42 13.02
CA SER A 62 -18.93 -1.74 13.82
C SER A 62 -20.35 -2.17 13.46
N THR A 63 -20.57 -2.79 12.30
CA THR A 63 -21.88 -3.30 11.87
C THR A 63 -22.09 -4.78 12.20
N GLN A 64 -21.02 -5.56 12.41
CA GLN A 64 -21.14 -6.98 12.80
C GLN A 64 -21.38 -7.17 14.33
N ASN A 65 -21.35 -6.08 15.10
CA ASN A 65 -21.55 -6.09 16.55
C ASN A 65 -22.84 -5.36 16.96
N LYS A 66 -23.85 -5.36 16.09
CA LYS A 66 -25.20 -4.88 16.38
C LYS A 66 -26.24 -5.86 15.87
#